data_AF-A0A2R3ILY5-F1
#
_entry.id   AF-A0A2R3ILY5-F1
#
_cell.length_a   1.000
_cell.length_b   1.000
_cell.length_c   1.000
_cell.angle_alpha   90.00
_cell.angle_beta   90.00
_cell.angle_gamma   90.00
#
_symmetry.space_group_name_H-M   'P 1'
#
loop_
_entity.id
_entity.type
_entity.pdbx_description
1 polymer ?
#
loop_
_entity_poly.entity_id
_entity_poly.type
_entity_poly.pdbx_seq_one_letter_code
_entity_poly.pdbx_strand_id
1 'polypeptide(L)'
;MSVIVKKAEKIQATVESLEAGFSFEQFLAAFQAQYPKDWEKVQREYAKHERKTKPGKSHPMPEPVQYMRNALHVHVKAGKSN
;
A
#
# COMPACT_ATOMS: atom_id res chain seq x y z
N MET A 1 12.34 5.22 5.70
CA MET A 1 11.64 4.13 6.42
C MET A 1 10.38 3.76 5.65
N SER A 2 10.11 2.47 5.46
CA SER A 2 8.83 2.04 4.90
C SER A 2 7.72 2.29 5.92
N VAL A 3 6.59 2.86 5.49
CA VAL A 3 5.43 3.11 6.38
C VAL A 3 4.89 1.79 6.92
N ILE A 4 4.80 0.78 6.05
CA ILE A 4 4.43 -0.61 6.39
C ILE A 4 5.70 -1.41 6.72
N VAL A 5 5.72 -2.05 7.89
CA VAL A 5 6.81 -2.97 8.28
C VAL A 5 6.66 -4.28 7.52
N LYS A 6 7.77 -4.83 6.99
CA LYS A 6 7.77 -6.06 6.17
C LYS A 6 6.77 -5.98 5.00
N LYS A 7 6.75 -4.83 4.32
CA LYS A 7 5.76 -4.52 3.27
C LYS A 7 5.65 -5.65 2.24
N ALA A 8 6.76 -6.13 1.67
CA ALA A 8 6.72 -7.17 0.64
C ALA A 8 6.06 -8.46 1.13
N GLU A 9 6.43 -8.94 2.33
CA GLU A 9 5.86 -10.15 2.96
C GLU A 9 4.34 -10.00 3.15
N LYS A 10 3.87 -8.84 3.64
CA LYS A 10 2.43 -8.61 3.86
C LYS A 10 1.64 -8.48 2.56
N ILE A 11 2.21 -7.86 1.53
CA ILE A 11 1.59 -7.78 0.21
C ILE A 11 1.46 -9.19 -0.36
N GLN A 12 2.53 -9.98 -0.30
CA GLN A 12 2.51 -11.38 -0.75
C GLN A 12 1.47 -12.20 0.01
N ALA A 13 1.45 -12.15 1.34
CA ALA A 13 0.47 -12.90 2.14
C ALA A 13 -0.98 -12.49 1.88
N THR A 14 -1.23 -11.24 1.47
CA THR A 14 -2.58 -10.78 1.07
C THR A 14 -2.93 -11.28 -0.33
N VAL A 15 -1.96 -11.34 -1.25
CA VAL A 15 -2.15 -11.87 -2.59
C VAL A 15 -2.42 -13.38 -2.55
N GLU A 16 -1.69 -14.11 -1.72
CA GLU A 16 -1.85 -15.56 -1.52
C GLU A 16 -3.19 -15.93 -0.85
N SER A 17 -3.83 -15.01 -0.13
CA SER A 17 -5.16 -15.23 0.47
C SER A 17 -6.32 -14.96 -0.48
N LEU A 18 -6.05 -14.47 -1.69
CA LEU A 18 -7.05 -14.12 -2.70
C LEU A 18 -7.08 -15.14 -3.85
N GLU A 19 -8.26 -15.27 -4.48
CA GLU A 19 -8.42 -16.07 -5.69
C GLU A 19 -7.66 -15.47 -6.88
N ALA A 20 -7.22 -16.33 -7.81
CA ALA A 20 -6.54 -15.89 -9.02
C ALA A 20 -7.43 -14.91 -9.82
N GLY A 21 -6.82 -13.82 -10.32
CA GLY A 21 -7.54 -12.80 -11.08
C GLY A 21 -8.24 -11.73 -10.23
N PHE A 22 -7.94 -11.64 -8.92
CA PHE A 22 -8.46 -10.59 -8.05
C PHE A 22 -8.21 -9.17 -8.59
N SER A 23 -9.17 -8.28 -8.34
CA SER A 23 -9.09 -6.85 -8.61
C SER A 23 -8.25 -6.11 -7.55
N PHE A 24 -7.78 -4.91 -7.87
CA PHE A 24 -7.07 -4.07 -6.91
C PHE A 24 -7.94 -3.73 -5.69
N GLU A 25 -9.24 -3.56 -5.90
CA GLU A 25 -10.22 -3.24 -4.86
C GLU A 25 -10.37 -4.41 -3.88
N GLN A 26 -10.41 -5.65 -4.38
CA GLN A 26 -10.40 -6.86 -3.55
C GLN A 26 -9.10 -6.99 -2.76
N PHE A 27 -7.96 -6.73 -3.41
CA PHE A 27 -6.67 -6.68 -2.73
C PHE A 27 -6.64 -5.64 -1.61
N LEU A 28 -7.11 -4.42 -1.87
CA LEU A 28 -7.11 -3.35 -0.88
C LEU A 28 -8.01 -3.68 0.30
N ALA A 29 -9.22 -4.21 0.04
CA ALA A 29 -10.15 -4.62 1.07
C ALA A 29 -9.56 -5.75 1.95
N ALA A 30 -8.96 -6.77 1.33
CA ALA A 30 -8.30 -7.86 2.05
C ALA A 30 -7.11 -7.35 2.89
N PHE A 31 -6.29 -6.46 2.33
CA PHE A 31 -5.17 -5.85 3.06
C PHE A 31 -5.66 -5.06 4.28
N GLN A 32 -6.73 -4.27 4.13
CA GLN A 32 -7.32 -3.49 5.22
C GLN A 32 -7.89 -4.39 6.32
N ALA A 33 -8.53 -5.50 5.95
CA ALA A 33 -9.07 -6.47 6.89
C ALA A 33 -7.95 -7.24 7.64
N GLN A 34 -6.91 -7.65 6.93
CA GLN A 34 -5.81 -8.45 7.49
C GLN A 34 -4.80 -7.61 8.29
N TYR A 35 -4.58 -6.36 7.88
CA TYR A 35 -3.58 -5.46 8.46
C TYR A 35 -4.13 -4.06 8.77
N PRO A 36 -5.19 -3.93 9.59
CA PRO A 36 -5.84 -2.65 9.87
C PRO A 36 -4.89 -1.62 10.49
N LYS A 37 -4.00 -2.05 11.39
CA LYS A 37 -2.99 -1.19 12.02
C LYS A 37 -1.97 -0.61 11.03
N ASP A 38 -1.56 -1.40 10.03
CA ASP A 38 -0.67 -0.91 8.98
C ASP A 38 -1.42 0.06 8.06
N TRP A 39 -2.67 -0.22 7.73
CA TRP A 39 -3.51 0.68 6.94
C TRP A 39 -3.72 2.03 7.64
N GLU A 40 -4.08 2.03 8.92
CA GLU A 40 -4.17 3.24 9.74
C GLU A 40 -2.86 4.02 9.76
N LYS A 41 -1.73 3.33 9.82
CA LYS A 41 -0.42 3.97 9.80
C LYS A 41 -0.12 4.64 8.45
N VAL A 42 -0.52 4.04 7.33
CA VAL A 42 -0.43 4.66 6.00
C VAL A 42 -1.25 5.95 5.95
N GLN A 43 -2.51 5.90 6.38
CA GLN A 43 -3.38 7.07 6.42
C GLN A 43 -2.82 8.17 7.33
N ARG A 44 -2.34 7.80 8.52
CA ARG A 44 -1.77 8.75 9.50
C ARG A 44 -0.51 9.44 8.98
N GLU A 45 0.42 8.70 8.38
CA GLU A 45 1.62 9.32 7.81
C GLU A 45 1.26 10.21 6.63
N TYR A 46 0.28 9.83 5.80
CA TYR A 46 -0.23 10.70 4.73
C TYR A 46 -0.75 12.03 5.29
N ALA A 47 -1.71 11.99 6.22
CA ALA A 47 -2.28 13.20 6.82
C ALA A 47 -1.23 14.05 7.56
N LYS A 48 -0.22 13.43 8.18
CA LYS A 48 0.90 14.14 8.81
C LYS A 48 1.76 14.87 7.79
N HIS A 49 1.99 14.28 6.62
CA HIS A 49 2.70 14.93 5.53
C HIS A 49 1.86 16.03 4.88
N GLU A 50 0.55 15.82 4.73
CA GLU A 50 -0.37 16.80 4.17
C GLU A 50 -0.34 18.09 4.99
N ARG A 51 -0.50 17.97 6.32
CA ARG A 51 -0.42 19.11 7.26
C ARG A 51 0.91 19.86 7.23
N LYS A 52 2.00 19.21 6.81
CA LYS A 52 3.35 19.80 6.75
C LYS A 52 3.71 20.30 5.35
N THR A 53 2.97 19.90 4.33
CA THR A 53 3.25 20.25 2.95
C THR A 53 2.79 21.68 2.72
N LYS A 54 3.75 22.57 2.43
CA LYS A 54 3.45 23.97 2.11
C LYS A 54 2.83 24.08 0.71
N PRO A 55 1.96 25.08 0.46
CA PRO A 55 1.48 25.37 -0.88
C PRO A 55 2.63 25.48 -1.89
N GLY A 56 2.47 24.83 -3.06
CA GLY A 56 3.49 24.82 -4.12
C GLY A 56 4.66 23.84 -3.89
N LYS A 57 4.63 23.01 -2.85
CA LYS A 57 5.56 21.89 -2.67
C LYS A 57 4.87 20.56 -2.96
N SER A 58 5.60 19.64 -3.57
CA SER A 58 5.11 18.28 -3.81
C SER A 58 4.96 17.50 -2.51
N HIS A 59 3.86 16.74 -2.40
CA HIS A 59 3.64 15.86 -1.27
C HIS A 59 4.70 14.72 -1.27
N PRO A 60 5.31 14.39 -0.12
CA PRO A 60 6.44 13.44 -0.07
C PRO A 60 6.01 11.97 -0.22
N MET A 61 4.70 11.68 -0.20
CA MET A 61 4.17 10.34 -0.43
C MET A 61 2.91 10.38 -1.30
N PRO A 62 2.65 9.36 -2.12
CA PRO A 62 1.37 9.27 -2.82
C PRO A 62 0.21 9.09 -1.83
N GLU A 63 -1.00 9.42 -2.29
CA GLU A 63 -2.26 9.09 -1.61
C GLU A 63 -2.29 7.62 -1.14
N PRO A 64 -2.88 7.29 0.02
CA PRO A 64 -2.86 5.94 0.59
C PRO A 64 -3.28 4.83 -0.37
N VAL A 65 -4.33 5.06 -1.16
CA VAL A 65 -4.81 4.09 -2.16
C VAL A 65 -3.78 3.90 -3.27
N GLN A 66 -3.21 4.99 -3.79
CA GLN A 66 -2.18 4.92 -4.83
C GLN A 66 -0.88 4.31 -4.30
N TYR A 67 -0.54 4.55 -3.04
CA TYR A 67 0.58 3.89 -2.36
C TYR A 67 0.43 2.37 -2.38
N MET A 68 -0.76 1.86 -2.04
CA MET A 68 -1.06 0.42 -2.08
C MET A 68 -1.07 -0.13 -3.50
N ARG A 69 -1.62 0.62 -4.47
CA ARG A 69 -1.59 0.25 -5.90
C ARG A 69 -0.17 0.10 -6.41
N ASN A 70 0.72 1.04 -6.07
CA ASN A 70 2.13 0.96 -6.43
C ASN A 70 2.81 -0.25 -5.77
N ALA A 71 2.49 -0.55 -4.51
CA ALA A 71 3.04 -1.70 -3.81
C ALA A 71 2.64 -3.03 -4.48
N LEU A 72 1.37 -3.19 -4.86
CA LEU A 72 0.88 -4.34 -5.59
C LEU A 72 1.55 -4.47 -6.97
N HIS A 73 1.65 -3.37 -7.72
CA HIS A 73 2.32 -3.37 -9.03
C HIS A 73 3.78 -3.83 -8.92
N VAL A 74 4.54 -3.32 -7.95
CA VAL A 74 5.92 -3.76 -7.72
C VAL A 74 5.99 -5.27 -7.44
N HIS A 75 5.08 -5.79 -6.61
CA HIS A 75 5.01 -7.23 -6.32
C HIS A 75 4.70 -8.07 -7.57
N VAL A 76 3.68 -7.69 -8.34
CA VAL A 76 3.30 -8.38 -9.59
C VAL A 76 4.43 -8.33 -10.63
N LYS A 77 5.16 -7.21 -10.73
CA LYS A 77 6.30 -7.08 -11.64
C LYS A 77 7.48 -7.98 -11.21
N ALA A 78 7.75 -8.07 -9.90
CA ALA A 78 8.80 -8.93 -9.37
C ALA A 78 8.50 -10.42 -9.66
N GLY A 79 7.23 -10.84 -9.57
CA GLY A 79 6.81 -12.21 -9.90
C GLY A 79 6.85 -12.57 -11.39
N LYS A 80 6.84 -11.58 -12.30
CA LYS A 80 6.92 -11.79 -13.77
C LYS A 80 8.34 -11.85 -14.33
N SER A 81 9.35 -11.61 -13.51
CA SER A 81 10.75 -11.55 -13.94
C SER A 81 11.53 -12.83 -13.65
N ASN A 82 10.82 -13.95 -13.42
CA ASN A 82 11.40 -15.27 -13.11
C ASN A 82 10.83 -16.32 -14.05
#